data_AF-A0A357YKN7-F1
#
_entry.id   AF-A0A357YKN7-F1
#
_cell.length_a   1.000
_cell.length_b   1.000
_cell.length_c   1.000
_cell.angle_alpha   90.00
_cell.angle_beta   90.00
_cell.angle_gamma   90.00
#
_symmetry.space_group_name_H-M   'P 1'
#
loop_
_entity.id
_entity.type
_entity.pdbx_description
1 polymer ?
#
loop_
_entity_poly.entity_id
_entity_poly.type
_entity_poly.pdbx_seq_one_letter_code
_entity_poly.pdbx_strand_id
1 'polypeptide(L)'
;MTTWEKYSAYCLKYEKFEKGKAQVGNVHYPPNGEHDYDFGNETYITNYTDDWLNYPYLRGKESKSVNRTEWVNPEGSWQLGWMKYYLALIPRYRGINLNDGKLNNWWHYVVDYNDVIKKQKID
;
A
#
# COMPACT_ATOMS: atom_id res chain seq x y z
N MET A 1 9.05 -4.39 -11.53
CA MET A 1 7.89 -4.62 -10.66
C MET A 1 6.90 -3.49 -10.91
N THR A 2 5.63 -3.82 -11.12
CA THR A 2 4.54 -2.86 -11.28
C THR A 2 4.32 -2.06 -9.99
N THR A 3 3.67 -0.90 -10.09
CA THR A 3 3.37 -0.13 -8.88
C THR A 3 2.38 -0.85 -7.97
N TRP A 4 1.51 -1.71 -8.51
CA TRP A 4 0.59 -2.55 -7.74
C TRP A 4 1.32 -3.58 -6.87
N GLU A 5 2.28 -4.28 -7.47
CA GLU A 5 3.14 -5.21 -6.75
C GLU A 5 3.94 -4.46 -5.66
N LYS A 6 4.46 -3.25 -5.97
CA LYS A 6 5.15 -2.40 -4.98
C LYS A 6 4.23 -2.03 -3.82
N TYR A 7 2.98 -1.64 -4.07
CA TYR A 7 2.05 -1.30 -3.00
C TYR A 7 1.84 -2.47 -2.06
N SER A 8 1.59 -3.65 -2.64
CA SER A 8 1.32 -4.89 -1.91
C SER A 8 2.52 -5.49 -1.15
N ALA A 9 3.70 -4.88 -1.28
CA ALA A 9 4.93 -5.40 -0.70
C ALA A 9 4.96 -5.25 0.83
N TYR A 10 5.02 -6.40 1.51
CA TYR A 10 5.26 -6.52 2.95
C TYR A 10 6.54 -7.32 3.21
N CYS A 11 7.10 -7.16 4.41
CA CYS A 11 8.40 -7.63 4.88
C CYS A 11 8.83 -8.99 4.27
N LEU A 12 8.09 -10.07 4.55
CA LEU A 12 8.54 -11.43 4.23
C LEU A 12 8.47 -11.81 2.75
N LYS A 13 7.59 -11.19 1.96
CA LYS A 13 7.53 -11.45 0.50
C LYS A 13 8.47 -10.55 -0.31
N TYR A 14 8.79 -9.37 0.22
CA TYR A 14 9.46 -8.33 -0.56
C TYR A 14 10.97 -8.22 -0.32
N GLU A 15 11.50 -8.92 0.69
CA GLU A 15 12.95 -9.10 0.95
C GLU A 15 13.77 -9.37 -0.32
N LYS A 16 13.24 -10.16 -1.26
CA LYS A 16 13.93 -10.53 -2.51
C LYS A 16 14.11 -9.37 -3.51
N PHE A 17 13.35 -8.29 -3.36
CA PHE A 17 13.37 -7.14 -4.28
C PHE A 17 13.93 -5.89 -3.60
N GLU A 18 13.55 -5.62 -2.36
CA GLU A 18 14.12 -4.55 -1.54
C GLU A 18 14.28 -5.02 -0.09
N LYS A 19 15.47 -5.53 0.21
CA LYS A 19 15.81 -6.09 1.52
C LYS A 19 15.57 -5.07 2.65
N GLY A 20 14.83 -5.48 3.68
CA GLY A 20 14.48 -4.61 4.82
C GLY A 20 13.61 -3.40 4.50
N LYS A 21 12.95 -3.33 3.33
CA LYS A 21 12.07 -2.21 2.95
C LYS A 21 10.65 -2.70 2.69
N ALA A 22 9.76 -2.60 3.68
CA ALA A 22 8.34 -2.84 3.44
C ALA A 22 7.66 -1.59 2.86
N GLN A 23 6.65 -1.81 2.02
CA GLN A 23 5.78 -0.78 1.46
C GLN A 23 4.46 -0.79 2.25
N VAL A 24 3.29 -0.82 1.60
CA VAL A 24 2.02 -0.79 2.32
C VAL A 24 1.58 -2.18 2.76
N GLY A 25 1.79 -3.22 1.96
CA GLY A 25 1.18 -4.53 2.22
C GLY A 25 -0.23 -4.62 1.63
N ASN A 26 -1.07 -5.50 2.17
CA ASN A 26 -2.37 -5.80 1.58
C ASN A 26 -3.45 -6.00 2.65
N VAL A 27 -4.68 -6.27 2.22
CA VAL A 27 -5.84 -6.43 3.13
C VAL A 27 -5.64 -7.55 4.17
N HIS A 28 -4.81 -8.54 3.88
CA HIS A 28 -4.49 -9.67 4.74
C HIS A 28 -3.20 -9.49 5.55
N TYR A 29 -2.21 -8.78 4.99
CA TYR A 29 -0.87 -8.65 5.56
C TYR A 29 -0.49 -7.17 5.77
N PRO A 30 -0.32 -6.72 7.03
CA PRO A 30 0.31 -5.44 7.27
C PRO A 30 1.81 -5.50 6.91
N PRO A 31 2.50 -4.36 6.81
CA PRO A 31 3.89 -4.30 6.41
C PRO A 31 4.83 -5.22 7.20
N ASN A 32 4.57 -5.38 8.49
CA ASN A 32 5.35 -6.19 9.43
C ASN A 32 4.73 -7.57 9.73
N GLY A 33 3.63 -7.94 9.07
CA GLY A 33 2.93 -9.19 9.34
C GLY A 33 3.74 -10.42 8.89
N GLU A 34 3.80 -11.43 9.75
CA GLU A 34 4.53 -12.68 9.48
C GLU A 34 3.64 -13.78 8.92
N HIS A 35 2.35 -13.75 9.27
CA HIS A 35 1.32 -14.65 8.78
C HIS A 35 0.04 -13.89 8.43
N ASP A 36 -0.94 -14.60 7.88
CA ASP A 36 -2.23 -14.01 7.50
C ASP A 36 -2.90 -13.36 8.72
N TYR A 37 -3.49 -12.18 8.54
CA TYR A 37 -4.18 -11.38 9.55
C TYR A 37 -3.35 -10.97 10.79
N ASP A 38 -2.02 -10.90 10.68
CA ASP A 38 -1.12 -10.52 11.78
C ASP A 38 -1.10 -9.00 12.07
N PHE A 39 -2.27 -8.41 12.29
CA PHE A 39 -2.44 -6.97 12.51
C PHE A 39 -1.97 -6.49 13.90
N GLY A 40 -1.71 -7.43 14.81
CA GLY A 40 -1.27 -7.16 16.17
C GLY A 40 0.24 -7.17 16.35
N ASN A 41 1.02 -7.27 15.27
CA ASN A 41 2.47 -7.44 15.34
C ASN A 41 3.20 -6.19 15.88
N GLU A 42 3.99 -6.38 16.93
CA GLU A 42 4.75 -5.32 17.62
C GLU A 42 6.12 -5.05 17.00
N THR A 43 6.59 -5.94 16.12
CA THR A 43 7.92 -5.85 15.51
C THR A 43 8.03 -4.58 14.70
N TYR A 44 9.06 -3.79 15.03
CA TYR A 44 9.41 -2.60 14.29
C TYR A 44 10.10 -2.96 12.98
N ILE A 45 9.71 -2.27 11.91
CA ILE A 45 10.34 -2.41 10.60
C ILE A 45 10.59 -1.04 9.97
N THR A 46 11.57 -0.98 9.06
CA THR A 46 11.73 0.16 8.15
C THR A 46 10.65 0.09 7.07
N ASN A 47 9.89 1.18 6.93
CA ASN A 47 8.69 1.21 6.13
C ASN A 47 8.58 2.50 5.30
N TYR A 48 8.04 2.37 4.09
CA TYR A 48 7.88 3.46 3.10
C TYR A 48 6.42 3.79 2.81
N THR A 49 5.49 3.41 3.70
CA THR A 49 4.05 3.58 3.47
C THR A 49 3.66 5.04 3.18
N ASP A 50 4.26 6.01 3.86
CA ASP A 50 3.92 7.43 3.69
C ASP A 50 4.27 7.97 2.30
N ASP A 51 5.22 7.35 1.59
CA ASP A 51 5.55 7.73 0.21
C ASP A 51 4.35 7.58 -0.73
N TRP A 52 3.41 6.67 -0.40
CA TRP A 52 2.18 6.45 -1.15
C TRP A 52 1.17 7.59 -1.06
N LEU A 53 1.27 8.44 -0.03
CA LEU A 53 0.52 9.69 0.06
C LEU A 53 0.97 10.72 -1.00
N ASN A 54 2.08 10.47 -1.70
CA ASN A 54 2.58 11.29 -2.80
C ASN A 54 2.31 10.71 -4.19
N TYR A 55 1.57 9.59 -4.29
CA TYR A 55 1.31 8.92 -5.56
C TYR A 55 0.73 9.89 -6.61
N PRO A 56 1.18 9.86 -7.89
CA PRO A 56 2.10 8.88 -8.51
C PRO A 56 3.59 9.15 -8.30
N TYR A 57 3.97 10.20 -7.58
CA TYR A 57 5.36 10.64 -7.41
C TYR A 57 6.04 9.99 -6.20
N LEU A 58 6.21 8.66 -6.25
CA LEU A 58 6.90 7.90 -5.21
C LEU A 58 8.40 8.22 -5.22
N ARG A 59 8.89 8.86 -4.16
CA ARG A 59 10.28 9.36 -4.07
C ARG A 59 11.25 8.29 -3.58
N GLY A 60 10.78 7.34 -2.76
CA GLY A 60 11.58 6.26 -2.18
C GLY A 60 12.69 6.71 -1.22
N LYS A 61 12.66 7.97 -0.74
CA LYS A 61 13.71 8.56 0.09
C LYS A 61 13.37 8.62 1.57
N GLU A 62 12.09 8.72 1.91
CA GLU A 62 11.64 8.89 3.28
C GLU A 62 11.08 7.56 3.81
N SER A 63 11.71 7.04 4.86
CA SER A 63 11.26 5.83 5.56
C SER A 63 11.07 6.12 7.04
N LYS A 64 10.12 5.43 7.66
CA LYS A 64 9.89 5.46 9.11
C LYS A 64 10.02 4.07 9.72
N SER A 65 10.40 4.03 10.99
CA SER A 65 10.29 2.81 11.80
C SER A 65 8.87 2.70 12.32
N VAL A 66 8.15 1.62 11.98
CA VAL A 66 6.73 1.43 12.32
C VAL A 66 6.45 0.05 12.87
N ASN A 67 5.40 -0.06 13.66
CA ASN A 67 4.73 -1.30 14.02
C ASN A 67 3.21 -1.06 14.08
N ARG A 68 2.46 -1.94 14.75
CA ARG A 68 1.01 -1.84 14.86
C ARG A 68 0.44 -0.52 15.35
N THR A 69 1.19 0.27 16.12
CA THR A 69 0.66 1.52 16.68
C THR A 69 0.27 2.52 15.59
N GLU A 70 0.87 2.40 14.40
CA GLU A 70 0.61 3.26 13.25
C GLU A 70 -0.86 3.19 12.77
N TRP A 71 -1.47 2.02 12.77
CA TRP A 71 -2.87 1.85 12.36
C TRP A 71 -3.87 1.89 13.51
N VAL A 72 -3.40 2.16 14.73
CA VAL A 72 -4.18 2.27 15.98
C VAL A 72 -5.01 1.02 16.33
N ASN A 73 -5.59 1.00 17.53
CA ASN A 73 -6.42 -0.11 18.02
C ASN A 73 -7.86 0.36 18.33
N PRO A 74 -8.61 0.81 17.31
CA PRO A 74 -9.94 1.37 17.52
C PRO A 74 -10.85 0.27 18.07
N GLU A 75 -11.55 0.58 19.16
CA GLU A 75 -12.50 -0.35 19.80
C GLU A 75 -11.83 -1.69 20.22
N GLY A 76 -10.51 -1.67 20.45
CA GLY A 76 -9.76 -2.89 20.79
C GLY A 76 -9.52 -3.84 19.62
N SER A 77 -9.80 -3.43 18.37
CA SER A 77 -9.57 -4.22 17.16
C SER A 77 -8.44 -3.71 16.27
N TRP A 78 -7.32 -4.42 16.27
CA TRP A 78 -6.19 -4.17 15.35
C TRP A 78 -6.57 -4.39 13.88
N GLN A 79 -7.49 -5.31 13.60
CA GLN A 79 -8.02 -5.52 12.26
C GLN A 79 -8.78 -4.27 11.78
N LEU A 80 -9.64 -3.70 12.62
CA LEU A 80 -10.36 -2.47 12.25
C LEU A 80 -9.40 -1.30 12.03
N GLY A 81 -8.37 -1.19 12.88
CA GLY A 81 -7.29 -0.21 12.70
C GLY A 81 -6.59 -0.38 11.36
N TRP A 82 -6.15 -1.62 11.08
CA TRP A 82 -5.47 -1.96 9.83
C TRP A 82 -6.33 -1.66 8.61
N MET A 83 -7.60 -2.06 8.60
CA MET A 83 -8.52 -1.77 7.48
C MET A 83 -8.64 -0.28 7.23
N LYS A 84 -8.82 0.54 8.28
CA LYS A 84 -8.91 2.00 8.13
C LYS A 84 -7.63 2.59 7.56
N TYR A 85 -6.47 2.17 8.08
CA TYR A 85 -5.16 2.65 7.66
C TYR A 85 -4.84 2.25 6.21
N TYR A 86 -4.96 0.96 5.88
CA TYR A 86 -4.72 0.41 4.55
C TYR A 86 -5.58 1.06 3.48
N LEU A 87 -6.89 1.20 3.72
CA LEU A 87 -7.80 1.82 2.75
C LEU A 87 -7.52 3.32 2.57
N ALA A 88 -7.07 4.02 3.60
CA ALA A 88 -6.70 5.44 3.51
C ALA A 88 -5.50 5.70 2.59
N LEU A 89 -4.65 4.69 2.39
CA LEU A 89 -3.45 4.73 1.57
C LEU A 89 -3.68 4.32 0.11
N ILE A 90 -4.86 3.77 -0.21
CA ILE A 90 -5.19 3.43 -1.60
C ILE A 90 -5.16 4.71 -2.45
N PRO A 91 -4.33 4.77 -3.52
CA PRO A 91 -4.22 5.95 -4.36
C PRO A 91 -5.55 6.43 -4.92
N ARG A 92 -5.79 7.74 -4.84
CA ARG A 92 -7.05 8.39 -5.22
C ARG A 92 -6.83 9.71 -5.96
N TYR A 93 -5.78 9.76 -6.77
CA TYR A 93 -5.35 10.97 -7.47
C TYR A 93 -5.84 11.00 -8.92
N ARG A 94 -5.91 12.19 -9.51
CA ARG A 94 -6.32 12.37 -10.91
C ARG A 94 -5.21 11.95 -11.88
N GLY A 95 -5.60 11.62 -13.11
CA GLY A 95 -4.68 11.38 -14.22
C GLY A 95 -4.27 9.92 -14.41
N ILE A 96 -3.37 9.71 -15.37
CA ILE A 96 -2.74 8.44 -15.70
C ILE A 96 -1.29 8.50 -15.24
N ASN A 97 -0.81 7.43 -14.62
CA ASN A 97 0.58 7.27 -14.27
C ASN A 97 1.39 7.05 -15.55
N LEU A 98 2.32 7.96 -15.83
CA LEU A 98 3.13 7.94 -17.06
C LEU A 98 4.10 6.75 -17.11
N ASN A 99 4.39 6.10 -15.98
CA ASN A 99 5.32 4.98 -15.93
C ASN A 99 4.68 3.64 -16.30
N ASP A 100 3.38 3.45 -16.04
CA ASP A 100 2.69 2.17 -16.24
C ASP A 100 1.35 2.27 -17.00
N GLY A 101 0.93 3.48 -17.39
CA GLY A 101 -0.31 3.73 -18.13
C GLY A 101 -1.58 3.50 -17.31
N LYS A 102 -1.47 3.34 -15.99
CA LYS A 102 -2.62 3.05 -15.10
C LYS A 102 -3.21 4.33 -14.54
N LEU A 103 -4.53 4.39 -14.36
CA LEU A 103 -5.17 5.50 -13.64
C LEU A 103 -4.59 5.65 -12.23
N ASN A 104 -4.37 6.89 -11.82
CA ASN A 104 -3.86 7.22 -10.50
C ASN A 104 -4.89 7.08 -9.37
N ASN A 105 -6.17 6.91 -9.74
CA ASN A 105 -7.25 6.65 -8.81
C ASN A 105 -7.60 5.15 -8.83
N TRP A 106 -7.11 4.43 -7.83
CA TRP A 106 -7.24 2.98 -7.74
C TRP A 106 -8.63 2.54 -7.27
N TRP A 107 -9.36 3.40 -6.56
CA TRP A 107 -10.76 3.14 -6.21
C TRP A 107 -11.67 2.96 -7.42
N HIS A 108 -11.31 3.57 -8.54
CA HIS A 108 -12.09 3.42 -9.77
C HIS A 108 -12.08 1.97 -10.29
N TYR A 109 -11.00 1.23 -10.08
CA TYR A 109 -10.90 -0.18 -10.47
C TYR A 109 -11.79 -1.07 -9.63
N VAL A 110 -12.06 -0.66 -8.38
CA VAL A 110 -12.96 -1.38 -7.46
C VAL A 110 -14.42 -1.16 -7.86
N VAL A 111 -14.76 0.06 -8.28
CA VAL A 111 -16.16 0.45 -8.54
C VAL A 111 -16.60 0.19 -9.98
N ASP A 112 -15.76 0.48 -10.98
CA ASP A 112 -16.08 0.30 -12.40
C ASP A 112 -14.82 -0.04 -13.21
N TYR A 113 -14.45 -1.31 -13.20
CA TYR A 113 -13.30 -1.81 -13.95
C TYR A 113 -13.41 -1.56 -15.46
N ASN A 114 -14.62 -1.67 -16.04
CA ASN A 114 -14.82 -1.54 -17.48
C ASN A 114 -14.57 -0.11 -17.97
N ASP A 115 -14.99 0.91 -17.21
CA ASP A 115 -14.69 2.30 -17.53
C ASP A 115 -13.19 2.60 -17.39
N VAL A 116 -12.53 2.05 -16.38
CA VAL A 116 -11.07 2.19 -16.21
C VAL A 116 -10.32 1.68 -17.44
N ILE A 117 -10.65 0.49 -17.94
CA ILE A 117 -9.98 -0.08 -19.14
C ILE A 117 -10.15 0.80 -20.38
N LYS A 118 -11.29 1.50 -20.53
CA LYS A 118 -11.50 2.45 -21.63
C LYS A 118 -10.62 3.71 -21.47
N LYS A 119 -10.45 4.19 -20.24
CA LYS A 119 -9.69 5.41 -19.90
C LYS A 119 -8.18 5.22 -19.89
N GLN A 120 -7.69 3.99 -19.70
CA GLN A 120 -6.26 3.64 -19.71
C GLN A 120 -5.62 3.58 -21.11
N LYS A 121 -6.31 4.02 -22.15
CA LYS A 121 -5.74 4.07 -23.48
C LYS A 121 -4.79 5.26 -23.56
N ILE A 122 -3.51 4.95 -23.69
CA ILE A 122 -2.51 5.88 -24.21
C ILE A 122 -2.82 5.96 -25.71
N ASP A 123 -3.20 7.14 -26.19
CA ASP A 123 -3.23 7.43 -27.63
C ASP A 123 -1.81 7.40 -28.21
#